data_AF-A0A818UBC2-F1
#
_entry.id   AF-A0A818UBC2-F1
#
_cell.length_a   1.000
_cell.length_b   1.000
_cell.length_c   1.000
_cell.angle_alpha   90.00
_cell.angle_beta   90.00
_cell.angle_gamma   90.00
#
_symmetry.space_group_name_H-M   'P 1'
#
loop_
_entity.id
_entity.type
_entity.pdbx_description
1 polymer ?
#
loop_
_entity_poly.entity_id
_entity_poly.type
_entity_poly.pdbx_seq_one_letter_code
_entity_poly.pdbx_strand_id
1 'polypeptide(L)'
;MRGTTTMNIGACIGFKEALAANRFGNGNNDRYPLNPFIGKNFFEGENYRAALERLDEGYGVAMDLIELMQDYLDNEREQIRNLVSYGDKWVARLKQQSTLVSYHTTKRAQLDAVRLTKEIARVKESNCNEIQKVIEKYHNYVNETYISERFRPGRKHRRTQEFKKLFKTAHTSLREVSDELETLRTQEKKAQDALHTAESACEILELDPTTTEKQLIRANENQTKKRTILNDIEDKILDTKEKYKAAQKTYRKRATEIFKQCQFIEEERLDQMRETLLDFIQAMYTQKYATDLNQIYENVSTKITTHQNSFDDLVFWAKSYGIENKLTKSLKFKKNDSDDEDEEEAEEEEEKVIESRSTKKSIRHEIEKNDKHSTVINNNVDNEEPLATKTKLKRTKTIGTTDKKNTNATEPSVMNNTILNQV
;
A
#
# COMPACT_ATOMS: atom_id res chain seq x y z
N MET A 1 8.07 45.29 -3.57
CA MET A 1 7.55 44.85 -2.26
C MET A 1 7.86 43.37 -2.12
N ARG A 2 8.54 42.97 -1.05
CA ARG A 2 8.91 41.57 -0.79
C ARG A 2 7.66 40.81 -0.35
N GLY A 3 7.25 39.81 -1.14
CA GLY A 3 6.20 38.86 -0.79
C GLY A 3 6.84 37.50 -0.56
N THR A 4 6.81 37.06 0.69
CA THR A 4 7.27 35.76 1.17
C THR A 4 6.40 34.64 0.61
N THR A 5 7.00 33.74 -0.16
CA THR A 5 6.38 32.49 -0.62
C THR A 5 6.18 31.56 0.58
N THR A 6 4.99 31.59 1.17
CA THR A 6 4.53 30.55 2.09
C THR A 6 3.93 29.42 1.25
N MET A 7 4.71 28.36 1.04
CA MET A 7 4.16 27.10 0.54
C MET A 7 3.16 26.57 1.58
N ASN A 8 1.90 26.55 1.19
CA ASN A 8 0.82 26.01 2.01
C ASN A 8 0.90 24.48 1.95
N ILE A 9 1.67 23.88 2.87
CA ILE A 9 1.71 22.42 3.12
C ILE A 9 0.47 22.08 3.98
N GLY A 10 -0.70 22.24 3.37
CA GLY A 10 -2.01 21.97 3.99
C GLY A 10 -2.55 20.61 3.59
N ALA A 11 -1.80 19.53 3.82
CA ALA A 11 -2.30 18.15 3.65
C ALA A 11 -1.62 17.10 4.56
N CYS A 12 -0.66 17.49 5.41
CA CYS A 12 0.11 16.52 6.23
C CYS A 12 -0.21 16.53 7.73
N ILE A 13 -1.25 17.25 8.18
CA ILE A 13 -1.55 17.36 9.61
C ILE A 13 -2.42 16.18 10.13
N GLY A 14 -3.07 15.41 9.25
CA GLY A 14 -3.86 14.23 9.67
C GLY A 14 -3.07 12.94 9.93
N PHE A 15 -1.82 12.83 9.47
CA PHE A 15 -1.07 11.56 9.52
C PHE A 15 -0.14 11.41 10.74
N LYS A 16 0.20 12.51 11.42
CA LYS A 16 1.09 12.47 12.60
C LYS A 16 0.35 12.08 13.89
N GLU A 17 -0.93 12.41 14.03
CA GLU A 17 -1.70 12.05 15.23
C GLU A 17 -2.18 10.58 15.21
N ALA A 18 -2.38 9.98 14.03
CA ALA A 18 -2.75 8.57 13.93
C ALA A 18 -1.58 7.60 14.21
N LEU A 19 -0.33 8.02 13.97
CA LEU A 19 0.86 7.16 14.15
C LEU A 19 1.58 7.36 15.51
N ALA A 20 1.22 8.39 16.28
CA ALA A 20 1.82 8.67 17.59
C ALA A 20 1.13 7.93 18.76
N ALA A 21 -0.06 7.37 18.56
CA ALA A 21 -0.84 6.72 19.63
C ALA A 21 -0.34 5.33 20.06
N ASN A 22 0.63 4.73 19.36
CA ASN A 22 1.06 3.33 19.60
C ASN A 22 2.44 3.17 20.26
N ARG A 23 2.93 4.18 21.00
CA ARG A 23 4.15 4.00 21.83
C ARG A 23 3.77 3.83 23.30
N PHE A 24 3.77 2.56 23.71
CA PHE A 24 4.05 2.08 25.06
C PHE A 24 3.42 2.86 26.22
N GLY A 25 2.20 2.45 26.56
CA GLY A 25 1.75 2.26 27.94
C GLY A 25 1.78 3.47 28.86
N ASN A 26 0.62 4.14 28.97
CA ASN A 26 0.09 4.42 30.30
C ASN A 26 -1.43 4.66 30.25
N GLY A 27 -2.18 3.82 30.96
CA GLY A 27 -3.51 4.12 31.49
C GLY A 27 -4.62 4.46 30.48
N ASN A 28 -5.22 3.44 29.86
CA ASN A 28 -6.67 3.17 29.89
C ASN A 28 -7.06 2.19 28.77
N ASN A 29 -7.38 0.95 29.14
CA ASN A 29 -8.34 0.06 28.46
C ASN A 29 -8.29 -0.15 26.92
N ASP A 30 -7.15 0.05 26.26
CA ASP A 30 -6.92 -0.50 24.91
C ASP A 30 -6.65 -2.01 25.02
N ARG A 31 -7.72 -2.74 25.30
CA ARG A 31 -7.73 -4.20 25.23
C ARG A 31 -7.59 -4.57 23.76
N TYR A 32 -6.36 -4.75 23.29
CA TYR A 32 -6.12 -5.78 22.29
C TYR A 32 -6.91 -7.02 22.74
N PRO A 33 -7.75 -7.63 21.88
CA PRO A 33 -8.47 -8.84 22.26
C PRO A 33 -7.45 -9.78 22.89
N LEU A 34 -7.74 -10.24 24.11
CA LEU A 34 -6.84 -11.06 24.91
C LEU A 34 -6.39 -12.23 24.05
N ASN A 35 -5.20 -12.11 23.47
CA ASN A 35 -4.68 -13.13 22.59
C ASN A 35 -4.58 -14.40 23.46
N PRO A 36 -5.29 -15.48 23.10
CA PRO A 36 -5.45 -16.66 23.96
C PRO A 36 -4.12 -17.40 24.18
N PHE A 37 -3.05 -17.01 23.50
CA PHE A 37 -1.71 -17.56 23.62
C PHE A 37 -0.77 -16.72 24.50
N ILE A 38 -1.18 -15.53 24.97
CA ILE A 38 -0.36 -14.72 25.88
C ILE A 38 -0.10 -15.52 27.18
N GLY A 39 1.16 -15.56 27.60
CA GLY A 39 1.60 -16.26 28.81
C GLY A 39 1.64 -17.78 28.70
N LYS A 40 1.26 -18.36 27.54
CA LYS A 40 1.35 -19.81 27.30
C LYS A 40 2.68 -20.17 26.67
N ASN A 41 3.21 -21.34 27.04
CA ASN A 41 4.41 -21.88 26.43
C ASN A 41 4.10 -22.39 25.01
N PHE A 42 4.83 -21.89 24.01
CA PHE A 42 4.67 -22.27 22.60
C PHE A 42 4.78 -23.79 22.36
N PHE A 43 5.63 -24.48 23.13
CA PHE A 43 5.88 -25.92 22.95
C PHE A 43 4.85 -26.81 23.66
N GLU A 44 3.84 -26.24 24.31
CA GLU A 44 2.82 -27.02 25.01
C GLU A 44 1.55 -27.18 24.16
N GLY A 45 1.05 -28.42 24.11
CA GLY A 45 -0.17 -28.77 23.39
C GLY A 45 -0.17 -28.25 21.95
N GLU A 46 -1.21 -27.48 21.61
CA GLU A 46 -1.37 -26.87 20.28
C GLU A 46 -1.12 -25.36 20.28
N ASN A 47 -0.32 -24.83 21.22
CA ASN A 47 -0.05 -23.39 21.31
C ASN A 47 0.72 -22.84 20.09
N TYR A 48 1.34 -23.71 19.27
CA TYR A 48 1.88 -23.34 17.96
C TYR A 48 0.82 -22.78 16.99
N ARG A 49 -0.48 -22.98 17.28
CA ARG A 49 -1.59 -22.36 16.54
C ARG A 49 -1.49 -20.84 16.50
N ALA A 50 -0.87 -20.19 17.49
CA ALA A 50 -0.58 -18.76 17.47
C ALA A 50 0.15 -18.32 16.19
N ALA A 51 1.14 -19.09 15.74
CA ALA A 51 1.89 -18.78 14.52
C ALA A 51 1.04 -18.99 13.26
N LEU A 52 0.15 -19.99 13.26
CA LEU A 52 -0.76 -20.27 12.14
C LEU A 52 -1.87 -19.22 12.04
N GLU A 53 -2.42 -18.80 13.18
CA GLU A 53 -3.43 -17.76 13.26
C GLU A 53 -2.87 -16.43 12.78
N ARG A 54 -1.62 -16.06 13.15
CA ARG A 54 -0.98 -14.86 12.61
C ARG A 54 -0.87 -14.87 11.08
N LEU A 55 -0.52 -16.03 10.50
CA LEU A 55 -0.44 -16.16 9.04
C LEU A 55 -1.81 -15.93 8.39
N ASP A 56 -2.88 -16.52 8.93
CA ASP A 56 -4.24 -16.41 8.41
C ASP A 56 -4.83 -15.00 8.63
N GLU A 57 -4.64 -14.41 9.82
CA GLU A 57 -5.09 -13.06 10.17
C GLU A 57 -4.40 -11.96 9.34
N GLY A 58 -3.23 -12.24 8.78
CA GLY A 58 -2.55 -11.35 7.84
C GLY A 58 -3.40 -10.98 6.61
N TYR A 59 -4.42 -11.79 6.27
CA TYR A 59 -5.40 -11.45 5.23
C TYR A 59 -6.22 -10.21 5.59
N GLY A 60 -6.71 -10.13 6.83
CA GLY A 60 -7.51 -8.99 7.30
C GLY A 60 -6.69 -7.71 7.23
N VAL A 61 -5.46 -7.74 7.77
CA VAL A 61 -4.53 -6.62 7.72
C VAL A 61 -4.24 -6.16 6.28
N ALA A 62 -4.13 -7.10 5.34
CA ALA A 62 -3.89 -6.77 3.94
C ALA A 62 -5.13 -6.15 3.27
N MET A 63 -6.34 -6.63 3.59
CA MET A 63 -7.59 -6.04 3.10
C MET A 63 -7.81 -4.64 3.66
N ASP A 64 -7.52 -4.41 4.95
CA ASP A 64 -7.60 -3.08 5.56
C ASP A 64 -6.66 -2.08 4.87
N LEU A 65 -5.46 -2.53 4.47
CA LEU A 65 -4.52 -1.70 3.71
C LEU A 65 -5.05 -1.38 2.30
N ILE A 66 -5.72 -2.33 1.65
CA ILE A 66 -6.36 -2.11 0.34
C ILE A 66 -7.49 -1.10 0.47
N GLU A 67 -8.34 -1.24 1.49
CA GLU A 67 -9.43 -0.31 1.78
C GLU A 67 -8.90 1.10 2.07
N LEU A 68 -7.85 1.23 2.89
CA LEU A 68 -7.18 2.52 3.14
C LEU A 68 -6.75 3.21 1.84
N MET A 69 -6.12 2.48 0.92
CA MET A 69 -5.68 3.04 -0.36
C MET A 69 -6.86 3.36 -1.29
N GLN A 70 -7.90 2.53 -1.28
CA GLN A 70 -9.11 2.71 -2.10
C GLN A 70 -9.90 3.94 -1.66
N ASP A 71 -10.08 4.15 -0.34
CA ASP A 71 -10.73 5.34 0.21
C ASP A 71 -10.02 6.62 -0.21
N TYR A 72 -8.69 6.61 -0.19
CA TYR A 72 -7.91 7.75 -0.69
C TYR A 72 -8.16 8.00 -2.19
N LEU A 73 -8.14 6.94 -3.00
CA LEU A 73 -8.39 7.04 -4.44
C LEU A 73 -9.79 7.59 -4.74
N ASP A 74 -10.81 7.12 -4.01
CA ASP A 74 -12.19 7.56 -4.20
C ASP A 74 -12.37 9.04 -3.81
N ASN A 75 -11.69 9.49 -2.75
CA ASN A 75 -11.63 10.90 -2.37
C ASN A 75 -10.98 11.77 -3.46
N GLU A 76 -9.89 11.31 -4.09
CA GLU A 76 -9.27 12.04 -5.20
C GLU A 76 -10.20 12.12 -6.42
N ARG A 77 -10.89 11.02 -6.76
CA ARG A 77 -11.89 11.00 -7.85
C ARG A 77 -13.09 11.90 -7.58
N GLU A 78 -13.54 12.02 -6.33
CA GLU A 78 -14.55 13.01 -5.93
C GLU A 78 -14.07 14.44 -6.18
N GLN A 79 -12.83 14.77 -5.80
CA GLN A 79 -12.26 16.09 -6.09
C GLN A 79 -12.21 16.39 -7.59
N ILE A 80 -11.84 15.40 -8.42
CA ILE A 80 -11.83 15.53 -9.88
C ILE A 80 -13.24 15.86 -10.40
N ARG A 81 -14.27 15.12 -9.96
CA ARG A 81 -15.67 15.39 -10.33
C ARG A 81 -16.11 16.81 -9.94
N ASN A 82 -15.71 17.27 -8.76
CA ASN A 82 -15.99 18.64 -8.31
C ASN A 82 -15.30 19.71 -9.15
N LEU A 83 -14.04 19.49 -9.55
CA LEU A 83 -13.31 20.40 -10.45
C LEU A 83 -13.96 20.48 -11.84
N VAL A 84 -14.36 19.34 -12.41
CA VAL A 84 -15.04 19.29 -13.72
C VAL A 84 -16.37 20.04 -13.65
N SER A 85 -17.19 19.75 -12.63
CA SER A 85 -18.48 20.41 -12.40
C SER A 85 -18.34 21.94 -12.22
N TYR A 86 -17.35 22.37 -11.43
CA TYR A 86 -17.00 23.79 -11.29
C TYR A 86 -16.66 24.42 -12.65
N GLY A 87 -15.80 23.77 -13.42
CA GLY A 87 -15.38 24.24 -14.74
C GLY A 87 -16.56 24.40 -15.70
N ASP A 88 -17.45 23.42 -15.77
CA ASP A 88 -18.64 23.47 -16.64
C ASP A 88 -19.62 24.56 -16.24
N LYS A 89 -19.93 24.68 -14.94
CA LYS A 89 -20.81 25.71 -14.40
C LYS A 89 -20.33 27.11 -14.77
N TRP A 90 -19.05 27.40 -14.55
CA TRP A 90 -18.53 28.75 -14.79
C TRP A 90 -18.30 29.05 -16.27
N VAL A 91 -17.91 28.06 -17.08
CA VAL A 91 -17.87 28.25 -18.54
C VAL A 91 -19.25 28.58 -19.10
N ALA A 92 -20.30 27.86 -18.68
CA ALA A 92 -21.66 28.14 -19.11
C ALA A 92 -22.12 29.54 -18.69
N ARG A 93 -21.89 29.90 -17.42
CA ARG A 93 -22.25 31.22 -16.89
C ARG A 93 -21.52 32.37 -17.60
N LEU A 94 -20.21 32.23 -17.86
CA LEU A 94 -19.43 33.24 -18.59
C LEU A 94 -19.88 33.36 -20.05
N LYS A 95 -20.30 32.27 -20.70
CA LYS A 95 -20.87 32.32 -22.06
C LYS A 95 -22.22 33.04 -22.10
N GLN A 96 -23.06 32.87 -21.08
CA GLN A 96 -24.37 33.52 -20.97
C GLN A 96 -24.29 35.02 -20.64
N GLN A 97 -23.19 35.49 -20.04
CA GLN A 97 -23.01 36.91 -19.79
C GLN A 97 -23.02 37.69 -21.12
N SER A 98 -23.93 38.68 -21.20
CA SER A 98 -24.16 39.52 -22.37
C SER A 98 -22.87 40.18 -22.86
N THR A 99 -22.69 40.17 -24.19
CA THR A 99 -21.59 40.86 -24.87
C THR A 99 -21.65 42.38 -24.75
N LEU A 100 -22.80 42.96 -24.37
CA LEU A 100 -22.98 44.39 -24.16
C LEU A 100 -22.18 44.93 -22.96
N VAL A 101 -21.96 44.08 -21.96
CA VAL A 101 -21.26 44.43 -20.70
C VAL A 101 -19.86 43.80 -20.64
N SER A 102 -19.59 42.77 -21.46
CA SER A 102 -18.39 41.95 -21.31
C SER A 102 -17.23 42.35 -22.21
N TYR A 103 -16.16 42.77 -21.58
CA TYR A 103 -14.78 42.94 -22.05
C TYR A 103 -14.29 41.77 -22.94
N HIS A 104 -13.62 42.03 -24.08
CA HIS A 104 -13.25 41.02 -25.08
C HIS A 104 -12.12 40.07 -24.61
N THR A 105 -10.92 40.59 -24.42
CA THR A 105 -9.71 39.91 -23.94
C THR A 105 -9.83 39.50 -22.47
N THR A 106 -10.46 40.32 -21.61
CA THR A 106 -10.68 39.97 -20.20
C THR A 106 -11.65 38.81 -20.02
N LYS A 107 -12.74 38.73 -20.80
CA LYS A 107 -13.65 37.55 -20.78
C LYS A 107 -12.93 36.29 -21.25
N ARG A 108 -12.03 36.41 -22.24
CA ARG A 108 -11.19 35.29 -22.69
C ARG A 108 -10.23 34.84 -21.59
N ALA A 109 -9.58 35.77 -20.89
CA ALA A 109 -8.72 35.47 -19.74
C ALA A 109 -9.48 34.77 -18.61
N GLN A 110 -10.71 35.21 -18.30
CA GLN A 110 -11.58 34.54 -17.32
C GLN A 110 -11.93 33.11 -17.75
N LEU A 111 -12.28 32.91 -19.04
CA LEU A 111 -12.56 31.59 -19.57
C LEU A 111 -11.34 30.67 -19.50
N ASP A 112 -10.15 31.17 -19.81
CA ASP A 112 -8.91 30.40 -19.76
C ASP A 112 -8.54 30.05 -18.29
N ALA A 113 -8.78 30.97 -17.35
CA ALA A 113 -8.64 30.70 -15.91
C ALA A 113 -9.62 29.64 -15.39
N VAL A 114 -10.85 29.59 -15.92
CA VAL A 114 -11.80 28.53 -15.55
C VAL A 114 -11.43 27.20 -16.21
N ARG A 115 -11.02 27.20 -17.48
CA ARG A 115 -10.60 25.99 -18.21
C ARG A 115 -9.40 25.28 -17.58
N LEU A 116 -8.52 26.03 -16.91
CA LEU A 116 -7.44 25.50 -16.08
C LEU A 116 -7.91 24.36 -15.16
N THR A 117 -9.09 24.50 -14.54
CA THR A 117 -9.61 23.49 -13.59
C THR A 117 -9.86 22.13 -14.25
N LYS A 118 -10.24 22.10 -15.53
CA LYS A 118 -10.42 20.86 -16.30
C LYS A 118 -9.09 20.21 -16.69
N GLU A 119 -8.08 21.01 -17.00
CA GLU A 119 -6.74 20.49 -17.28
C GLU A 119 -6.10 19.89 -16.01
N ILE A 120 -6.27 20.55 -14.86
CA ILE A 120 -5.86 20.01 -13.55
C ILE A 120 -6.59 18.69 -13.27
N ALA A 121 -7.91 18.64 -13.47
CA ALA A 121 -8.71 17.43 -13.28
C ALA A 121 -8.21 16.27 -14.17
N ARG A 122 -7.86 16.55 -15.42
CA ARG A 122 -7.28 15.55 -16.34
C ARG A 122 -5.95 14.99 -15.85
N VAL A 123 -5.05 15.85 -15.37
CA VAL A 123 -3.75 15.42 -14.84
C VAL A 123 -3.91 14.63 -13.55
N LYS A 124 -4.82 15.06 -12.66
CA LYS A 124 -5.21 14.30 -11.47
C LYS A 124 -5.77 12.93 -11.80
N GLU A 125 -6.62 12.80 -12.82
CA GLU A 125 -7.17 11.51 -13.25
C GLU A 125 -6.06 10.55 -13.72
N SER A 126 -5.08 11.07 -14.47
CA SER A 126 -3.92 10.28 -14.86
C SER A 126 -3.13 9.77 -13.65
N ASN A 127 -3.03 10.55 -12.57
CA ASN A 127 -2.34 10.15 -11.35
C ASN A 127 -3.16 9.11 -10.55
N CYS A 128 -4.49 9.26 -10.51
CA CYS A 128 -5.40 8.26 -9.94
C CYS A 128 -5.23 6.88 -10.61
N ASN A 129 -4.96 6.84 -11.91
CA ASN A 129 -4.68 5.59 -12.61
C ASN A 129 -3.35 4.94 -12.15
N GLU A 130 -2.33 5.71 -11.79
CA GLU A 130 -1.10 5.14 -11.23
C GLU A 130 -1.34 4.59 -9.81
N ILE A 131 -2.14 5.27 -9.00
CA ILE A 131 -2.56 4.79 -7.68
C ILE A 131 -3.33 3.46 -7.81
N GLN A 132 -4.30 3.40 -8.72
CA GLN A 132 -5.11 2.20 -8.98
C GLN A 132 -4.23 0.99 -9.32
N LYS A 133 -3.17 1.16 -10.13
CA LYS A 133 -2.24 0.06 -10.46
C LYS A 133 -1.53 -0.50 -9.22
N VAL A 134 -1.16 0.34 -8.26
CA VAL A 134 -0.53 -0.11 -7.00
C VAL A 134 -1.53 -0.93 -6.18
N ILE A 135 -2.77 -0.45 -6.06
CA ILE A 135 -3.86 -1.15 -5.36
C ILE A 135 -4.10 -2.53 -6.00
N GLU A 136 -4.24 -2.58 -7.33
CA GLU A 136 -4.45 -3.82 -8.07
C GLU A 136 -3.27 -4.79 -7.93
N LYS A 137 -2.03 -4.30 -8.02
CA LYS A 137 -0.82 -5.10 -7.82
C LYS A 137 -0.82 -5.77 -6.43
N TYR A 138 -1.12 -5.01 -5.38
CA TYR A 138 -1.16 -5.54 -4.02
C TYR A 138 -2.36 -6.48 -3.81
N HIS A 139 -3.53 -6.14 -4.32
CA HIS A 139 -4.71 -7.01 -4.27
C HIS A 139 -4.46 -8.36 -4.97
N ASN A 140 -3.75 -8.37 -6.11
CA ASN A 140 -3.34 -9.60 -6.79
C ASN A 140 -2.38 -10.44 -5.93
N TYR A 141 -1.36 -9.82 -5.33
CA TYR A 141 -0.48 -10.49 -4.37
C TYR A 141 -1.26 -11.13 -3.22
N VAL A 142 -2.23 -10.42 -2.66
CA VAL A 142 -3.11 -10.93 -1.59
C VAL A 142 -3.92 -12.14 -2.10
N ASN A 143 -4.47 -12.09 -3.31
CA ASN A 143 -5.24 -13.20 -3.88
C ASN A 143 -4.40 -14.46 -4.11
N GLU A 144 -3.13 -14.31 -4.50
CA GLU A 144 -2.21 -15.43 -4.70
C GLU A 144 -1.70 -16.02 -3.38
N THR A 145 -1.59 -15.17 -2.35
CA THR A 145 -1.08 -15.55 -1.02
C THR A 145 -2.17 -16.20 -0.18
N TYR A 146 -3.39 -15.70 -0.28
CA TYR A 146 -4.56 -16.10 0.52
C TYR A 146 -5.61 -16.78 -0.35
N ILE A 147 -5.76 -18.09 -0.18
CA ILE A 147 -6.66 -18.92 -1.01
C ILE A 147 -8.00 -19.07 -0.29
N SER A 148 -9.10 -18.93 -1.05
CA SER A 148 -10.44 -19.18 -0.54
C SER A 148 -10.66 -20.67 -0.31
N GLU A 149 -11.02 -21.06 0.92
CA GLU A 149 -11.53 -22.40 1.17
C GLU A 149 -12.99 -22.47 0.68
N ARG A 150 -13.31 -23.39 -0.25
CA ARG A 150 -14.61 -23.51 -0.95
C ARG A 150 -15.85 -23.55 -0.03
N PHE A 151 -15.67 -23.86 1.27
CA PHE A 151 -16.74 -24.09 2.24
C PHE A 151 -16.61 -23.30 3.55
N ARG A 152 -15.67 -22.35 3.68
CA ARG A 152 -15.52 -21.53 4.89
C ARG A 152 -15.48 -20.04 4.58
N PRO A 153 -16.16 -19.19 5.37
CA PRO A 153 -15.95 -17.75 5.34
C PRO A 153 -14.50 -17.45 5.73
N GLY A 154 -13.81 -16.63 4.92
CA GLY A 154 -12.42 -16.22 5.14
C GLY A 154 -11.42 -16.93 4.24
N ARG A 155 -10.30 -16.24 3.99
CA ARG A 155 -9.17 -16.78 3.24
C ARG A 155 -8.04 -17.13 4.19
N LYS A 156 -7.33 -18.21 3.88
CA LYS A 156 -6.16 -18.65 4.66
C LYS A 156 -4.90 -18.53 3.84
N HIS A 157 -3.78 -18.36 4.53
CA HIS A 157 -2.50 -18.37 3.85
C HIS A 157 -2.29 -19.75 3.19
N ARG A 158 -1.85 -19.78 1.93
CA ARG A 158 -1.72 -21.01 1.13
C ARG A 158 -0.89 -22.13 1.79
N ARG A 159 0.04 -21.76 2.69
CA ARG A 159 0.92 -22.69 3.44
C ARG A 159 0.41 -23.07 4.83
N THR A 160 -0.69 -22.50 5.32
CA THR A 160 -1.17 -22.77 6.70
C THR A 160 -1.42 -24.26 6.95
N GLN A 161 -2.05 -24.95 6.00
CA GLN A 161 -2.33 -26.38 6.12
C GLN A 161 -1.06 -27.24 6.09
N GLU A 162 -0.05 -26.83 5.34
CA GLU A 162 1.27 -27.47 5.29
C GLU A 162 1.95 -27.38 6.66
N PHE A 163 2.07 -26.17 7.23
CA PHE A 163 2.68 -25.98 8.55
C PHE A 163 1.91 -26.68 9.66
N LYS A 164 0.58 -26.68 9.61
CA LYS A 164 -0.25 -27.43 10.55
C LYS A 164 0.11 -28.92 10.55
N LYS A 165 0.31 -29.52 9.37
CA LYS A 165 0.76 -30.92 9.26
C LYS A 165 2.17 -31.10 9.81
N LEU A 166 3.10 -30.20 9.49
CA LEU A 166 4.47 -30.26 9.99
C LEU A 166 4.54 -30.19 11.52
N PHE A 167 3.81 -29.27 12.17
CA PHE A 167 3.74 -29.19 13.62
C PHE A 167 3.13 -30.45 14.24
N LYS A 168 2.04 -30.98 13.67
CA LYS A 168 1.43 -32.23 14.13
C LYS A 168 2.42 -33.40 14.06
N THR A 169 3.08 -33.58 12.91
CA THR A 169 4.08 -34.64 12.72
C THR A 169 5.26 -34.49 13.68
N ALA A 170 5.70 -33.26 13.94
CA ALA A 170 6.76 -33.00 14.93
C ALA A 170 6.33 -33.38 16.35
N HIS A 171 5.05 -33.19 16.69
CA HIS A 171 4.48 -33.44 18.02
C HIS A 171 4.12 -34.92 18.27
N THR A 172 3.88 -35.72 17.22
CA THR A 172 3.41 -37.12 17.33
C THR A 172 4.24 -37.96 18.32
N SER A 173 5.56 -38.00 18.16
CA SER A 173 6.43 -38.82 19.03
C SER A 173 6.44 -38.35 20.49
N LEU A 174 6.36 -37.04 20.73
CA LEU A 174 6.27 -36.51 22.09
C LEU A 174 4.93 -36.90 22.74
N ARG A 175 3.84 -36.84 21.96
CA ARG A 175 2.51 -37.24 22.41
C ARG A 175 2.45 -38.72 22.77
N GLU A 176 2.98 -39.60 21.91
CA GLU A 176 2.98 -41.06 22.16
C GLU A 176 3.68 -41.41 23.48
N VAL A 177 4.86 -40.82 23.74
CA VAL A 177 5.61 -41.06 24.99
C VAL A 177 4.93 -40.41 26.20
N SER A 178 4.26 -39.27 26.01
CA SER A 178 3.46 -38.63 27.05
C SER A 178 2.26 -39.49 27.46
N ASP A 179 1.53 -40.02 26.48
CA ASP A 179 0.37 -40.89 26.70
C ASP A 179 0.82 -42.20 27.39
N GLU A 180 1.96 -42.77 26.98
CA GLU A 180 2.58 -43.93 27.65
C GLU A 180 2.91 -43.62 29.13
N LEU A 181 3.55 -42.48 29.40
CA LEU A 181 3.90 -42.07 30.76
C LEU A 181 2.66 -41.88 31.64
N GLU A 182 1.58 -41.31 31.10
CA GLU A 182 0.31 -41.16 31.81
C GLU A 182 -0.34 -42.52 32.12
N THR A 183 -0.28 -43.47 31.18
CA THR A 183 -0.78 -44.83 31.40
C THR A 183 0.02 -45.55 32.50
N LEU A 184 1.35 -45.41 32.51
CA LEU A 184 2.21 -46.00 33.53
C LEU A 184 1.96 -45.40 34.91
N ARG A 185 1.77 -44.07 35.03
CA ARG A 185 1.37 -43.44 36.31
C ARG A 185 0.02 -43.93 36.82
N THR A 186 -0.90 -44.19 35.91
CA THR A 186 -2.20 -44.79 36.28
C THR A 186 -2.03 -46.23 36.78
N GLN A 187 -1.11 -46.99 36.20
CA GLN A 187 -0.76 -48.35 36.65
C GLN A 187 -0.03 -48.33 38.00
N GLU A 188 0.92 -47.40 38.19
CA GLU A 188 1.64 -47.17 39.45
C GLU A 188 0.67 -46.92 40.59
N LYS A 189 -0.28 -45.99 40.43
CA LYS A 189 -1.30 -45.71 41.43
C LYS A 189 -2.11 -46.96 41.80
N LYS A 190 -2.54 -47.75 40.81
CA LYS A 190 -3.27 -49.01 41.05
C LYS A 190 -2.39 -50.05 41.76
N ALA A 191 -1.10 -50.12 41.44
CA ALA A 191 -0.16 -51.03 42.07
C ALA A 191 0.13 -50.63 43.53
N GLN A 192 0.24 -49.33 43.81
CA GLN A 192 0.35 -48.78 45.17
C GLN A 192 -0.88 -49.14 46.01
N ASP A 193 -2.10 -48.91 45.49
CA ASP A 193 -3.34 -49.27 46.18
C ASP A 193 -3.42 -50.79 46.46
N ALA A 194 -3.00 -51.62 45.49
CA ALA A 194 -2.97 -53.07 45.64
C ALA A 194 -1.91 -53.55 46.65
N LEU A 195 -0.75 -52.90 46.70
CA LEU A 195 0.30 -53.18 47.69
C LEU A 195 -0.19 -52.80 49.09
N HIS A 196 -0.77 -51.61 49.26
CA HIS A 196 -1.35 -51.18 50.53
C HIS A 196 -2.41 -52.16 51.03
N THR A 197 -3.29 -52.63 50.13
CA THR A 197 -4.31 -53.64 50.48
C THR A 197 -3.69 -54.96 50.93
N ALA A 198 -2.60 -55.41 50.28
CA ALA A 198 -1.88 -56.63 50.66
C ALA A 198 -1.13 -56.46 51.99
N GLU A 199 -0.56 -55.28 52.25
CA GLU A 199 0.10 -54.93 53.51
C GLU A 199 -0.89 -54.94 54.68
N SER A 200 -2.05 -54.29 54.54
CA SER A 200 -3.10 -54.34 55.54
C SER A 200 -3.61 -55.76 55.79
N ALA A 201 -3.70 -56.60 54.75
CA ALA A 201 -4.10 -58.00 54.91
C ALA A 201 -3.05 -58.84 55.66
N CYS A 202 -1.75 -58.60 55.42
CA CYS A 202 -0.68 -59.22 56.21
C CYS A 202 -0.76 -58.81 57.68
N GLU A 203 -0.91 -57.51 57.95
CA GLU A 203 -1.00 -56.96 59.31
C GLU A 203 -2.18 -57.56 60.09
N ILE A 204 -3.36 -57.67 59.46
CA ILE A 204 -4.53 -58.31 60.07
C ILE A 204 -4.26 -59.78 60.41
N LEU A 205 -3.61 -60.52 59.51
CA LEU A 205 -3.29 -61.93 59.71
C LEU A 205 -2.20 -62.14 60.77
N GLU A 206 -1.25 -61.22 60.90
CA GLU A 206 -0.22 -61.22 61.95
C GLU A 206 -0.81 -60.95 63.35
N LEU A 207 -1.85 -60.12 63.42
CA LEU A 207 -2.55 -59.79 64.67
C LEU A 207 -3.60 -60.84 65.09
N ASP A 208 -4.03 -61.72 64.19
CA ASP A 208 -5.02 -62.77 64.47
C ASP A 208 -4.36 -64.02 65.08
N PRO A 209 -4.65 -64.37 66.35
CA PRO A 209 -4.05 -65.52 67.03
C PRO A 209 -4.50 -66.88 66.49
N THR A 210 -5.49 -66.92 65.59
CA THR A 210 -5.97 -68.15 64.93
C THR A 210 -5.33 -68.41 63.57
N THR A 211 -4.52 -67.46 63.07
CA THR A 211 -3.84 -67.56 61.78
C THR A 211 -2.85 -68.72 61.76
N THR A 212 -2.97 -69.58 60.74
CA THR A 212 -2.01 -70.65 60.50
C THR A 212 -0.74 -70.12 59.83
N GLU A 213 0.41 -70.72 60.12
CA GLU A 213 1.70 -70.39 59.49
C GLU A 213 1.63 -70.41 57.95
N LYS A 214 0.87 -71.35 57.38
CA LYS A 214 0.63 -71.42 55.92
C LYS A 214 -0.13 -70.22 55.37
N GLN A 215 -1.06 -69.62 56.11
CA GLN A 215 -1.78 -68.41 55.70
C GLN A 215 -0.85 -67.20 55.74
N LEU A 216 0.00 -67.10 56.76
CA LEU A 216 0.98 -66.03 56.90
C LEU A 216 2.02 -66.04 55.78
N ILE A 217 2.53 -67.23 55.41
CA ILE A 217 3.47 -67.39 54.29
C ILE A 217 2.82 -66.95 52.97
N ARG A 218 1.57 -67.36 52.71
CA ARG A 218 0.85 -66.96 51.49
C ARG A 218 0.60 -65.45 51.42
N ALA A 219 0.29 -64.82 52.54
CA ALA A 219 0.08 -63.37 52.61
C ALA A 219 1.40 -62.62 52.30
N ASN A 220 2.50 -63.03 52.93
CA ASN A 220 3.84 -62.49 52.67
C ASN A 220 4.30 -62.69 51.22
N GLU A 221 4.04 -63.86 50.63
CA GLU A 221 4.30 -64.12 49.20
C GLU A 221 3.48 -63.18 48.30
N ASN A 222 2.22 -62.93 48.64
CA ASN A 222 1.35 -62.03 47.88
C ASN A 222 1.83 -60.57 47.98
N GLN A 223 2.17 -60.10 49.19
CA GLN A 223 2.76 -58.78 49.41
C GLN A 223 4.05 -58.60 48.60
N THR A 224 4.95 -59.59 48.67
CA THR A 224 6.22 -59.58 47.92
C THR A 224 5.96 -59.47 46.42
N LYS A 225 5.01 -60.26 45.87
CA LYS A 225 4.60 -60.19 44.47
C LYS A 225 4.08 -58.80 44.09
N LYS A 226 3.24 -58.16 44.93
CA LYS A 226 2.72 -56.81 44.67
C LYS A 226 3.84 -55.76 44.69
N ARG A 227 4.80 -55.89 45.60
CA ARG A 227 5.97 -55.01 45.70
C ARG A 227 6.87 -55.12 44.46
N THR A 228 7.14 -56.34 43.98
CA THR A 228 7.89 -56.54 42.74
C THR A 228 7.19 -55.89 41.54
N ILE A 229 5.86 -56.05 41.40
CA ILE A 229 5.10 -55.40 40.33
C ILE A 229 5.21 -53.88 40.40
N LEU A 230 5.15 -53.29 41.60
CA LEU A 230 5.30 -51.85 41.79
C LEU A 230 6.70 -51.38 41.34
N ASN A 231 7.76 -52.04 41.81
CA ASN A 231 9.14 -51.72 41.42
C ASN A 231 9.33 -51.81 39.89
N ASP A 232 8.79 -52.85 39.25
CA ASP A 232 8.86 -53.02 37.79
C ASP A 232 8.17 -51.87 37.04
N ILE A 233 7.07 -51.31 37.59
CA ILE A 233 6.37 -50.17 37.01
C ILE A 233 7.18 -48.89 37.23
N GLU A 234 7.76 -48.69 38.42
CA GLU A 234 8.60 -47.54 38.73
C GLU A 234 9.84 -47.47 37.82
N ASP A 235 10.48 -48.61 37.57
CA ASP A 235 11.60 -48.72 36.63
C ASP A 235 11.19 -48.35 35.20
N LYS A 236 10.02 -48.83 34.73
CA LYS A 236 9.46 -48.42 33.42
C LYS A 236 9.14 -46.93 33.37
N ILE A 237 8.64 -46.35 34.44
CA ILE A 237 8.38 -44.89 34.52
C ILE A 237 9.69 -44.11 34.40
N LEU A 238 10.77 -44.55 35.04
CA LEU A 238 12.08 -43.91 34.92
C LEU A 238 12.61 -43.95 33.49
N ASP A 239 12.54 -45.11 32.83
CA ASP A 239 12.92 -45.27 31.42
C ASP A 239 12.06 -44.38 30.48
N THR A 240 10.74 -44.39 30.66
CA THR A 240 9.82 -43.58 29.85
C THR A 240 9.99 -42.08 30.12
N LYS A 241 10.38 -41.65 31.33
CA LYS A 241 10.75 -40.24 31.61
C LYS A 241 11.99 -39.80 30.82
N GLU A 242 12.99 -40.65 30.66
CA GLU A 242 14.16 -40.34 29.84
C GLU A 242 13.81 -40.29 28.35
N LYS A 243 12.99 -41.23 27.85
CA LYS A 243 12.42 -41.17 26.49
C LYS A 243 11.64 -39.87 26.27
N TYR A 244 10.83 -39.45 27.25
CA TYR A 244 10.06 -38.21 27.17
C TYR A 244 10.97 -36.99 27.03
N LYS A 245 12.04 -36.89 27.83
CA LYS A 245 13.03 -35.80 27.71
C LYS A 245 13.68 -35.78 26.32
N ALA A 246 14.05 -36.95 25.78
CA ALA A 246 14.64 -37.05 24.44
C ALA A 246 13.64 -36.65 23.33
N ALA A 247 12.38 -37.11 23.43
CA ALA A 247 11.31 -36.73 22.52
C ALA A 247 11.02 -35.22 22.59
N GLN A 248 11.01 -34.64 23.80
CA GLN A 248 10.79 -33.20 24.02
C GLN A 248 11.89 -32.36 23.36
N LYS A 249 13.17 -32.75 23.51
CA LYS A 249 14.29 -32.08 22.84
C LYS A 249 14.15 -32.13 21.32
N THR A 250 13.77 -33.28 20.78
CA THR A 250 13.56 -33.46 19.33
C THR A 250 12.40 -32.62 18.82
N TYR A 251 11.27 -32.62 19.52
CA TYR A 251 10.11 -31.78 19.20
C TYR A 251 10.48 -30.30 19.22
N ARG A 252 11.14 -29.81 20.28
CA ARG A 252 11.57 -28.40 20.37
C ARG A 252 12.42 -27.98 19.18
N LYS A 253 13.39 -28.82 18.78
CA LYS A 253 14.24 -28.54 17.60
C LYS A 253 13.40 -28.44 16.32
N ARG A 254 12.54 -29.42 16.06
CA ARG A 254 11.69 -29.45 14.85
C ARG A 254 10.68 -28.31 14.83
N ALA A 255 9.98 -28.07 15.94
CA ALA A 255 9.01 -26.99 16.07
C ALA A 255 9.66 -25.61 15.91
N THR A 256 10.88 -25.42 16.42
CA THR A 256 11.64 -24.18 16.22
C THR A 256 11.98 -23.96 14.74
N GLU A 257 12.35 -25.01 14.01
CA GLU A 257 12.64 -24.90 12.57
C GLU A 257 11.39 -24.53 11.77
N ILE A 258 10.25 -25.17 12.06
CA ILE A 258 8.97 -24.83 11.43
C ILE A 258 8.57 -23.39 11.78
N PHE A 259 8.77 -22.97 13.03
CA PHE A 259 8.48 -21.60 13.46
C PHE A 259 9.34 -20.56 12.73
N LYS A 260 10.63 -20.84 12.50
CA LYS A 260 11.50 -19.95 11.69
C LYS A 260 10.97 -19.78 10.26
N GLN A 261 10.46 -20.84 9.66
CA GLN A 261 9.83 -20.74 8.32
C GLN A 261 8.55 -19.89 8.36
N CYS A 262 7.76 -19.98 9.43
CA CYS A 262 6.61 -19.09 9.63
C CYS A 262 7.04 -17.63 9.80
N GLN A 263 8.15 -17.38 10.51
CA GLN A 263 8.72 -16.04 10.68
C GLN A 263 9.21 -15.46 9.35
N PHE A 264 9.89 -16.25 8.52
CA PHE A 264 10.36 -15.81 7.20
C PHE A 264 9.20 -15.37 6.29
N ILE A 265 8.10 -16.13 6.26
CA ILE A 265 6.92 -15.76 5.47
C ILE A 265 6.28 -14.47 6.01
N GLU A 266 6.24 -14.30 7.32
CA GLU A 266 5.73 -13.05 7.90
C GLU A 266 6.63 -11.87 7.55
N GLU A 267 7.95 -12.05 7.58
CA GLU A 267 8.91 -11.04 7.16
C GLU A 267 8.66 -10.63 5.69
N GLU A 268 8.50 -11.60 4.78
CA GLU A 268 8.13 -11.33 3.38
C GLU A 268 6.81 -10.52 3.28
N ARG A 269 5.80 -10.85 4.08
CA ARG A 269 4.52 -10.12 4.11
C ARG A 269 4.71 -8.67 4.58
N LEU A 270 5.49 -8.47 5.65
CA LEU A 270 5.77 -7.14 6.22
C LEU A 270 6.58 -6.28 5.26
N ASP A 271 7.58 -6.87 4.58
CA ASP A 271 8.34 -6.18 3.55
C ASP A 271 7.48 -5.82 2.34
N GLN A 272 6.60 -6.73 1.89
CA GLN A 272 5.67 -6.43 0.81
C GLN A 272 4.71 -5.30 1.17
N MET A 273 4.24 -5.23 2.43
CA MET A 273 3.43 -4.09 2.91
C MET A 273 4.23 -2.79 2.88
N ARG A 274 5.47 -2.80 3.38
CA ARG A 274 6.36 -1.64 3.36
C ARG A 274 6.60 -1.14 1.94
N GLU A 275 6.89 -2.03 1.01
CA GLU A 275 7.10 -1.70 -0.40
C GLU A 275 5.83 -1.15 -1.04
N THR A 276 4.68 -1.74 -0.76
CA THR A 276 3.38 -1.26 -1.27
C THR A 276 3.07 0.15 -0.77
N LEU A 277 3.36 0.46 0.49
CA LEU A 277 3.18 1.81 1.04
C LEU A 277 4.10 2.83 0.36
N LEU A 278 5.35 2.45 0.06
CA LEU A 278 6.27 3.30 -0.68
C LEU A 278 5.82 3.52 -2.14
N ASP A 279 5.42 2.45 -2.82
CA ASP A 279 4.85 2.49 -4.18
C ASP A 279 3.60 3.40 -4.20
N PHE A 280 2.75 3.30 -3.17
CA PHE A 280 1.53 4.11 -3.04
C PHE A 280 1.86 5.60 -2.85
N ILE A 281 2.78 5.94 -1.94
CA ILE A 281 3.25 7.33 -1.76
C ILE A 281 3.86 7.89 -3.04
N GLN A 282 4.65 7.08 -3.75
CA GLN A 282 5.25 7.48 -5.02
C GLN A 282 4.20 7.69 -6.11
N ALA A 283 3.15 6.87 -6.14
CA ALA A 283 2.01 7.02 -7.05
C ALA A 283 1.15 8.24 -6.71
N MET A 284 1.02 8.61 -5.42
CA MET A 284 0.31 9.83 -5.01
C MET A 284 0.96 11.10 -5.56
N TYR A 285 2.29 11.12 -5.65
CA TYR A 285 3.02 12.30 -6.13
C TYR A 285 4.21 11.92 -7.02
N THR A 286 3.94 11.79 -8.32
CA THR A 286 4.99 11.53 -9.31
C THR A 286 5.67 12.81 -9.78
N GLN A 287 6.96 12.74 -10.14
CA GLN A 287 7.67 13.88 -10.74
C GLN A 287 6.99 14.38 -12.03
N LYS A 288 6.42 13.46 -12.81
CA LYS A 288 5.63 13.78 -13.99
C LYS A 288 4.39 14.59 -13.61
N TYR A 289 3.62 14.14 -12.62
CA TYR A 289 2.44 14.85 -12.13
C TYR A 289 2.78 16.27 -11.67
N ALA A 290 3.86 16.44 -10.90
CA ALA A 290 4.34 17.76 -10.47
C ALA A 290 4.70 18.68 -11.64
N THR A 291 5.39 18.13 -12.65
CA THR A 291 5.82 18.88 -13.83
C THR A 291 4.62 19.28 -14.70
N ASP A 292 3.70 18.35 -14.95
CA ASP A 292 2.49 18.58 -15.74
C ASP A 292 1.61 19.68 -15.09
N LEU A 293 1.46 19.64 -13.75
CA LEU A 293 0.74 20.68 -13.00
C LEU A 293 1.41 22.06 -13.13
N ASN A 294 2.72 22.15 -12.93
CA ASN A 294 3.45 23.41 -13.04
C ASN A 294 3.32 24.01 -14.43
N GLN A 295 3.47 23.18 -15.48
CA GLN A 295 3.30 23.63 -16.86
C GLN A 295 1.89 24.17 -17.13
N ILE A 296 0.87 23.53 -16.57
CA ILE A 296 -0.52 23.98 -16.69
C ILE A 296 -0.70 25.39 -16.09
N TYR A 297 -0.17 25.64 -14.88
CA TYR A 297 -0.23 26.96 -14.24
C TYR A 297 0.55 28.03 -15.02
N GLU A 298 1.79 27.73 -15.43
CA GLU A 298 2.63 28.66 -16.19
C GLU A 298 2.02 29.03 -17.54
N ASN A 299 1.44 28.05 -18.25
CA ASN A 299 0.79 28.28 -19.53
C ASN A 299 -0.41 29.24 -19.41
N VAL A 300 -1.24 29.07 -18.38
CA VAL A 300 -2.41 29.94 -18.17
C VAL A 300 -1.98 31.32 -17.68
N SER A 301 -1.01 31.39 -16.75
CA SER A 301 -0.43 32.65 -16.27
C SER A 301 0.14 33.48 -17.42
N THR A 302 0.94 32.84 -18.29
CA THR A 302 1.51 33.47 -19.48
C THR A 302 0.42 33.96 -20.42
N LYS A 303 -0.57 33.12 -20.76
CA LYS A 303 -1.69 33.50 -21.66
C LYS A 303 -2.47 34.71 -21.14
N ILE A 304 -2.77 34.74 -19.85
CA ILE A 304 -3.51 35.87 -19.26
C ILE A 304 -2.65 37.13 -19.34
N THR A 305 -1.39 37.05 -18.95
CA THR A 305 -0.48 38.21 -18.92
C THR A 305 -0.19 38.77 -20.31
N THR A 306 -0.08 37.92 -21.34
CA THR A 306 0.27 38.35 -22.70
C THR A 306 -0.93 38.75 -23.55
N HIS A 307 -2.10 38.13 -23.35
CA HIS A 307 -3.27 38.36 -24.22
C HIS A 307 -4.35 39.23 -23.59
N GLN A 308 -4.41 39.36 -22.26
CA GLN A 308 -5.35 40.29 -21.64
C GLN A 308 -4.83 41.71 -21.80
N ASN A 309 -5.66 42.57 -22.38
CA ASN A 309 -5.33 43.98 -22.57
C ASN A 309 -6.58 44.83 -22.38
N SER A 310 -6.59 45.60 -21.30
CA SER A 310 -7.70 46.47 -20.96
C SER A 310 -7.95 47.55 -22.03
N PHE A 311 -6.93 48.00 -22.75
CA PHE A 311 -7.10 48.97 -23.84
C PHE A 311 -7.85 48.36 -25.02
N ASP A 312 -7.49 47.14 -25.43
CA ASP A 312 -8.17 46.45 -26.53
C ASP A 312 -9.65 46.18 -26.20
N ASP A 313 -9.96 45.94 -24.92
CA ASP A 313 -11.33 45.78 -24.44
C ASP A 313 -12.15 47.07 -24.56
N LEU A 314 -11.55 48.22 -24.23
CA LEU A 314 -12.19 49.54 -24.39
C LEU A 314 -12.41 49.88 -25.86
N VAL A 315 -11.42 49.61 -26.73
CA VAL A 315 -11.53 49.81 -28.18
C VAL A 315 -12.62 48.92 -28.77
N PHE A 316 -12.66 47.63 -28.39
CA PHE A 316 -13.71 46.71 -28.82
C PHE A 316 -15.10 47.22 -28.44
N TRP A 317 -15.27 47.71 -27.20
CA TRP A 317 -16.53 48.24 -26.72
C TRP A 317 -16.95 49.50 -27.49
N ALA A 318 -16.04 50.47 -27.66
CA ALA A 318 -16.30 51.71 -28.37
C ALA A 318 -16.72 51.49 -29.83
N LYS A 319 -16.07 50.54 -30.53
CA LYS A 319 -16.45 50.15 -31.90
C LYS A 319 -17.79 49.42 -31.99
N SER A 320 -18.10 48.60 -30.99
CA SER A 320 -19.30 47.74 -31.00
C SER A 320 -20.56 48.48 -30.55
N TYR A 321 -20.43 49.39 -29.58
CA TYR A 321 -21.58 50.03 -28.91
C TYR A 321 -21.44 51.55 -28.73
N GLY A 322 -20.24 52.11 -28.94
CA GLY A 322 -19.98 53.54 -28.82
C GLY A 322 -20.21 54.30 -30.13
N ILE A 323 -19.73 55.56 -30.16
CA ILE A 323 -19.96 56.52 -31.26
C ILE A 323 -19.33 56.03 -32.58
N GLU A 324 -18.28 55.21 -32.51
CA GLU A 324 -17.61 54.62 -33.66
C GLU A 324 -18.38 53.48 -34.33
N ASN A 325 -19.51 53.03 -33.75
CA ASN A 325 -20.36 52.03 -34.37
C ASN A 325 -20.88 52.53 -35.74
N LYS A 326 -20.90 51.65 -36.75
CA LYS A 326 -21.35 51.95 -38.11
C LYS A 326 -22.76 52.55 -38.16
N LEU A 327 -23.64 52.17 -37.22
CA LEU A 327 -24.99 52.74 -37.10
C LEU A 327 -24.95 54.19 -36.60
N THR A 328 -24.12 54.54 -35.61
CA THR A 328 -23.95 55.94 -35.16
C THR A 328 -23.19 56.80 -36.17
N LYS A 329 -22.19 56.24 -36.86
CA LYS A 329 -21.49 56.94 -37.96
C LYS A 329 -22.43 57.29 -39.12
N SER A 330 -23.38 56.41 -39.46
CA SER A 330 -24.38 56.68 -40.50
C SER A 330 -25.54 57.56 -40.06
N LEU A 331 -25.71 57.79 -38.75
CA LEU A 331 -26.66 58.71 -38.14
C LEU A 331 -26.12 60.14 -37.99
N LYS A 332 -24.87 60.42 -38.42
CA LYS A 332 -24.44 61.80 -38.67
C LYS A 332 -25.41 62.39 -39.71
N PHE A 333 -26.26 63.31 -39.25
CA PHE A 333 -27.31 63.95 -40.04
C PHE A 333 -26.80 64.30 -41.43
N LYS A 334 -27.44 63.77 -42.48
CA LYS A 334 -27.54 64.52 -43.72
C LYS A 334 -28.18 65.85 -43.33
N LYS A 335 -27.37 66.90 -43.29
CA LYS A 335 -27.84 68.28 -43.28
C LYS A 335 -28.64 68.42 -44.57
N ASN A 336 -29.97 68.28 -44.48
CA ASN A 336 -30.82 68.71 -45.57
C ASN A 336 -30.85 70.24 -45.50
N ASP A 337 -30.26 70.79 -46.56
CA ASP A 337 -30.53 72.07 -47.20
C ASP A 337 -29.75 73.33 -46.77
N SER A 338 -29.17 73.89 -47.84
CA SER A 338 -28.70 75.24 -48.13
C SER A 338 -27.41 75.76 -47.47
N ASP A 339 -26.43 75.93 -48.37
CA ASP A 339 -25.43 77.00 -48.45
C ASP A 339 -24.30 76.99 -47.41
N ASP A 340 -23.15 76.45 -47.80
CA ASP A 340 -21.91 77.22 -48.07
C ASP A 340 -20.69 76.27 -48.20
N GLU A 341 -19.75 76.68 -49.04
CA GLU A 341 -18.57 75.97 -49.53
C GLU A 341 -17.51 75.67 -48.43
N ASP A 342 -16.65 74.69 -48.74
CA ASP A 342 -15.34 74.38 -48.15
C ASP A 342 -15.26 73.65 -46.79
N GLU A 343 -15.25 72.31 -46.81
CA GLU A 343 -14.63 71.50 -45.75
C GLU A 343 -14.30 70.07 -46.23
N GLU A 344 -13.30 69.92 -47.12
CA GLU A 344 -12.84 68.61 -47.65
C GLU A 344 -11.39 68.23 -47.27
N GLU A 345 -10.77 68.90 -46.29
CA GLU A 345 -9.37 68.62 -45.88
C GLU A 345 -9.17 67.99 -44.49
N ALA A 346 -10.23 67.79 -43.69
CA ALA A 346 -10.06 67.32 -42.30
C ALA A 346 -10.12 65.78 -42.11
N GLU A 347 -10.66 65.02 -43.07
CA GLU A 347 -10.96 63.59 -42.84
C GLU A 347 -9.78 62.64 -43.11
N GLU A 348 -8.75 63.06 -43.88
CA GLU A 348 -7.56 62.23 -44.10
C GLU A 348 -6.53 62.28 -42.96
N GLU A 349 -6.57 63.28 -42.07
CA GLU A 349 -5.60 63.41 -40.98
C GLU A 349 -5.96 62.56 -39.75
N GLU A 350 -7.25 62.40 -39.41
CA GLU A 350 -7.65 61.60 -38.24
C GLU A 350 -7.40 60.09 -38.42
N GLU A 351 -7.57 59.55 -39.63
CA GLU A 351 -7.34 58.13 -39.90
C GLU A 351 -5.83 57.79 -39.85
N LYS A 352 -4.97 58.72 -40.30
CA LYS A 352 -3.50 58.59 -40.20
C LYS A 352 -2.98 58.71 -38.75
N VAL A 353 -3.64 59.46 -37.86
CA VAL A 353 -3.23 59.61 -36.44
C VAL A 353 -3.55 58.39 -35.59
N ILE A 354 -4.64 57.68 -35.89
CA ILE A 354 -5.04 56.46 -35.16
C ILE A 354 -4.17 55.26 -35.56
N GLU A 355 -3.82 55.13 -36.85
CA GLU A 355 -2.99 54.03 -37.35
C GLU A 355 -1.50 54.20 -36.96
N SER A 356 -1.01 55.44 -36.83
CA SER A 356 0.37 55.73 -36.40
C SER A 356 0.60 55.62 -34.88
N ARG A 357 -0.46 55.59 -34.05
CA ARG A 357 -0.35 55.25 -32.60
C ARG A 357 -0.36 53.75 -32.33
N SER A 358 -1.03 52.96 -33.17
CA SER A 358 -1.04 51.49 -33.15
C SER A 358 0.35 50.91 -33.45
N THR A 359 1.05 51.47 -34.45
CA THR A 359 2.37 51.00 -34.89
C THR A 359 3.54 51.45 -34.01
N LYS A 360 3.44 52.59 -33.30
CA LYS A 360 4.53 53.11 -32.44
C LYS A 360 4.75 52.34 -31.13
N LYS A 361 3.83 51.49 -30.67
CA LYS A 361 4.05 50.63 -29.48
C LYS A 361 4.61 49.25 -29.81
N SER A 362 4.61 48.84 -31.07
CA SER A 362 5.19 47.58 -31.54
C SER A 362 6.72 47.65 -31.75
N ILE A 363 7.34 48.84 -31.66
CA ILE A 363 8.77 49.05 -31.96
C ILE A 363 9.64 49.22 -30.68
N ARG A 364 9.05 49.19 -29.47
CA ARG A 364 9.82 49.40 -28.22
C ARG A 364 10.41 48.15 -27.57
N HIS A 365 10.56 47.04 -28.30
CA HIS A 365 11.31 45.87 -27.84
C HIS A 365 12.18 45.25 -28.94
N GLU A 366 13.03 46.08 -29.54
CA GLU A 366 14.31 45.65 -30.12
C GLU A 366 15.33 46.76 -29.86
N ILE A 367 16.25 46.51 -28.93
CA ILE A 367 17.63 47.02 -28.78
C ILE A 367 18.01 46.76 -27.32
N GLU A 368 18.64 45.61 -27.09
CA GLU A 368 19.79 45.47 -26.18
C GLU A 368 20.38 44.08 -26.37
N LYS A 369 21.10 43.90 -27.48
CA LYS A 369 22.16 42.89 -27.58
C LYS A 369 23.34 43.45 -28.36
N ASN A 370 24.47 43.40 -27.66
CA ASN A 370 25.85 43.29 -28.12
C ASN A 370 26.63 44.60 -28.24
N ASP A 371 27.55 44.79 -27.29
CA ASP A 371 28.95 44.91 -27.67
C ASP A 371 29.81 43.90 -26.90
N LYS A 372 30.81 43.38 -27.62
CA LYS A 372 31.61 42.17 -27.32
C LYS A 372 33.03 42.52 -26.83
N HIS A 373 33.56 41.57 -26.05
CA HIS A 373 34.97 41.14 -25.91
C HIS A 373 36.00 42.11 -25.32
N SER A 374 36.54 41.83 -24.12
CA SER A 374 37.67 40.92 -23.77
C SER A 374 38.82 41.83 -23.29
N THR A 375 39.59 41.58 -22.22
CA THR A 375 40.34 40.36 -21.86
C THR A 375 40.94 40.61 -20.44
N VAL A 376 40.98 39.59 -19.56
CA VAL A 376 42.20 38.97 -18.95
C VAL A 376 42.62 39.36 -17.51
N ILE A 377 42.81 38.30 -16.70
CA ILE A 377 43.60 38.13 -15.44
C ILE A 377 43.00 38.80 -14.17
N ASN A 378 42.72 38.12 -13.05
CA ASN A 378 43.60 37.24 -12.28
C ASN A 378 42.81 36.26 -11.34
N ASN A 379 43.34 35.06 -11.15
CA ASN A 379 42.91 34.09 -10.13
C ASN A 379 43.67 34.33 -8.82
N ASN A 380 43.04 34.00 -7.67
CA ASN A 380 43.78 33.40 -6.56
C ASN A 380 42.88 32.62 -5.58
N VAL A 381 43.41 31.44 -5.20
CA VAL A 381 43.19 30.66 -3.95
C VAL A 381 42.14 29.52 -3.95
N ASP A 382 42.72 28.34 -4.14
CA ASP A 382 42.64 27.06 -3.39
C ASP A 382 41.73 25.88 -3.76
N ASN A 383 42.47 24.77 -3.91
CA ASN A 383 42.16 23.40 -4.25
C ASN A 383 41.54 22.61 -3.08
N GLU A 384 40.65 21.66 -3.40
CA GLU A 384 40.75 20.29 -2.89
C GLU A 384 40.38 19.29 -4.01
N GLU A 385 41.23 18.27 -4.14
CA GLU A 385 41.08 17.02 -4.92
C GLU A 385 40.07 16.05 -4.21
N PRO A 386 39.72 14.82 -4.68
CA PRO A 386 40.26 14.07 -5.83
C PRO A 386 39.25 13.19 -6.66
N LEU A 387 39.85 12.52 -7.66
CA LEU A 387 39.67 11.11 -8.07
C LEU A 387 38.60 10.67 -9.11
N ALA A 388 39.10 10.57 -10.36
CA ALA A 388 39.08 9.42 -11.27
C ALA A 388 37.99 8.32 -11.18
N THR A 389 37.33 8.05 -12.33
CA THR A 389 37.04 6.66 -12.75
C THR A 389 37.26 6.44 -14.24
N LYS A 390 37.84 5.27 -14.52
CA LYS A 390 38.40 4.79 -15.78
C LYS A 390 37.32 4.25 -16.72
N THR A 391 37.45 4.62 -17.99
CA THR A 391 36.87 3.96 -19.16
C THR A 391 37.66 2.69 -19.51
N LYS A 392 36.97 1.57 -19.77
CA LYS A 392 37.35 0.35 -20.54
C LYS A 392 36.15 -0.62 -20.40
N LEU A 393 35.69 -1.44 -21.35
CA LEU A 393 36.18 -1.87 -22.65
C LEU A 393 35.01 -2.52 -23.42
N LYS A 394 35.00 -2.34 -24.75
CA LYS A 394 34.27 -3.16 -25.73
C LYS A 394 34.56 -4.66 -25.59
N ARG A 395 33.57 -5.51 -25.85
CA ARG A 395 33.78 -6.81 -26.52
C ARG A 395 32.62 -7.13 -27.47
N THR A 396 32.98 -7.43 -28.71
CA THR A 396 32.12 -7.80 -29.84
C THR A 396 32.28 -9.28 -30.20
N LYS A 397 31.22 -9.82 -30.84
CA LYS A 397 31.07 -11.09 -31.60
C LYS A 397 30.94 -12.37 -30.74
N THR A 398 30.03 -13.32 -31.04
CA THR A 398 29.68 -13.87 -32.37
C THR A 398 28.30 -14.55 -32.40
N ILE A 399 27.77 -14.67 -33.62
CA ILE A 399 26.54 -15.31 -34.08
C ILE A 399 26.55 -16.84 -33.89
N GLY A 400 25.39 -17.44 -33.65
CA GLY A 400 25.13 -18.88 -33.74
C GLY A 400 23.65 -19.21 -33.57
N THR A 401 22.98 -19.48 -34.68
CA THR A 401 21.57 -19.84 -34.90
C THR A 401 21.16 -21.17 -34.28
N THR A 402 19.94 -21.27 -33.74
CA THR A 402 19.04 -22.43 -33.94
C THR A 402 17.58 -22.06 -33.70
N ASP A 403 16.77 -22.32 -34.71
CA ASP A 403 15.31 -22.37 -34.68
C ASP A 403 14.77 -23.36 -33.65
N LYS A 404 13.65 -23.03 -33.00
CA LYS A 404 12.41 -23.81 -33.15
C LYS A 404 11.20 -23.14 -32.49
N LYS A 405 10.12 -23.16 -33.28
CA LYS A 405 8.78 -22.65 -33.02
C LYS A 405 8.13 -23.26 -31.77
N ASN A 406 7.43 -22.36 -31.11
CA ASN A 406 6.40 -22.59 -30.12
C ASN A 406 5.05 -22.76 -30.84
N THR A 407 4.29 -23.83 -30.59
CA THR A 407 2.82 -23.82 -30.70
C THR A 407 2.22 -24.87 -29.78
N ASN A 408 1.49 -24.36 -28.78
CA ASN A 408 0.48 -25.04 -27.98
C ASN A 408 -0.63 -25.64 -28.86
N ALA A 409 -1.13 -26.82 -28.49
CA ALA A 409 -2.55 -27.16 -28.50
C ALA A 409 -2.73 -28.58 -27.91
N THR A 410 -3.20 -28.67 -26.66
CA THR A 410 -3.70 -29.93 -26.09
C THR A 410 -4.94 -29.65 -25.25
N GLU A 411 -6.09 -30.05 -25.76
CA GLU A 411 -7.19 -30.80 -25.12
C GLU A 411 -8.39 -30.85 -26.10
N PRO A 412 -9.29 -31.87 -26.07
CA PRO A 412 -9.78 -32.52 -24.86
C PRO A 412 -9.98 -34.05 -24.87
N SER A 413 -10.02 -34.60 -23.64
CA SER A 413 -10.95 -35.59 -23.09
C SER A 413 -11.47 -36.73 -23.96
N VAL A 414 -11.09 -37.98 -23.58
CA VAL A 414 -12.00 -39.14 -23.61
C VAL A 414 -11.71 -40.04 -22.40
N MET A 415 -12.78 -40.43 -21.70
CA MET A 415 -12.81 -41.41 -20.61
C MET A 415 -12.27 -42.79 -21.04
N ASN A 416 -11.63 -43.52 -20.12
CA ASN A 416 -11.98 -44.93 -19.86
C ASN A 416 -11.37 -45.45 -18.56
N ASN A 417 -12.25 -46.08 -17.77
CA ASN A 417 -11.95 -46.95 -16.63
C ASN A 417 -11.31 -48.28 -17.11
N THR A 418 -10.54 -48.94 -16.22
CA THR A 418 -10.35 -50.40 -15.98
C THR A 418 -9.00 -50.59 -15.25
N ILE A 419 -8.97 -50.82 -13.92
CA ILE A 419 -8.89 -52.11 -13.18
C ILE A 419 -7.53 -52.86 -13.25
N LEU A 420 -6.98 -53.17 -12.05
CA LEU A 420 -5.99 -54.20 -11.62
C LEU A 420 -4.67 -54.32 -12.43
N ASN A 421 -3.46 -54.36 -11.87
CA ASN A 421 -2.96 -55.35 -10.92
C ASN A 421 -1.49 -55.04 -10.51
N GLN A 422 -1.07 -55.74 -9.46
CA GLN A 422 0.24 -55.80 -8.78
C GLN A 422 1.47 -56.00 -9.69
N VAL A 423 2.62 -55.42 -9.32
CA VAL A 423 3.82 -56.07 -8.70
C VAL A 423 4.55 -55.02 -7.88
#